data_AF-A0A258V0E5-F1
#
_entry.id   AF-A0A258V0E5-F1
#
_cell.length_a   1.000
_cell.length_b   1.000
_cell.length_c   1.000
_cell.angle_alpha   90.00
_cell.angle_beta   90.00
_cell.angle_gamma   90.00
#
_symmetry.space_group_name_H-M   'P 1'
#
loop_
_entity.id
_entity.type
_entity.pdbx_description
1 polymer ?
#
loop_
_entity_poly.entity_id
_entity_poly.type
_entity_poly.pdbx_seq_one_letter_code
_entity_poly.pdbx_strand_id
1 'polypeptide(L)'
;MRPVNVTTVLLTLIVALTFQLYPWSGQGVILRPDFLFVVTLYWVIRAPHLINVGLAWFAGLIVDLSTGSLMGQHALAFGFAAFLALLY
;
A
#
# COMPACT_ATOMS: atom_id res chain seq x y z
N MET A 1 18.28 -10.12 10.55
CA MET A 1 16.97 -9.43 10.46
C MET A 1 16.01 -10.08 11.44
N ARG A 2 15.27 -9.33 12.27
CA ARG A 2 14.28 -9.92 13.19
C ARG A 2 13.18 -10.64 12.39
N PRO A 3 12.67 -11.80 12.85
CA PRO A 3 11.57 -12.47 12.16
C PRO A 3 10.37 -11.52 12.08
N VAL A 4 9.78 -11.42 10.90
CA VAL A 4 8.62 -10.57 10.64
C VAL A 4 7.36 -11.41 10.82
N ASN A 5 6.48 -10.98 11.72
CA ASN A 5 5.20 -11.61 11.90
C ASN A 5 4.17 -11.02 10.93
N VAL A 6 3.32 -11.88 10.36
CA VAL A 6 2.22 -11.49 9.46
C VAL A 6 1.30 -10.45 10.14
N THR A 7 1.06 -10.60 11.44
CA THR A 7 0.26 -9.66 12.22
C THR A 7 0.81 -8.24 12.18
N THR A 8 2.14 -8.06 12.23
CA THR A 8 2.75 -6.73 12.14
C THR A 8 2.52 -6.11 10.77
N VAL A 9 2.65 -6.91 9.70
CA VAL A 9 2.38 -6.45 8.33
C VAL A 9 0.93 -6.00 8.21
N LEU A 10 -0.02 -6.86 8.60
CA LEU A 10 -1.45 -6.55 8.54
C LEU A 10 -1.81 -5.31 9.36
N LEU A 11 -1.31 -5.20 10.59
CA LEU A 11 -1.58 -4.02 11.44
C LEU A 11 -1.07 -2.74 10.78
N THR A 12 0.14 -2.75 10.22
CA THR A 12 0.67 -1.55 9.54
C THR A 12 -0.09 -1.21 8.26
N LEU A 13 -0.57 -2.21 7.50
CA LEU A 13 -1.40 -1.97 6.31
C LEU A 13 -2.78 -1.41 6.68
N ILE A 14 -3.40 -1.91 7.76
CA ILE A 14 -4.66 -1.37 8.27
C ILE A 14 -4.48 0.08 8.70
N VAL A 15 -3.43 0.38 9.46
CA VAL A 15 -3.11 1.76 9.88
C VAL A 15 -2.90 2.65 8.66
N ALA A 16 -2.12 2.20 7.67
CA ALA A 16 -1.90 2.93 6.44
C ALA A 16 -3.21 3.21 5.67
N LEU A 17 -4.11 2.23 5.61
CA LEU A 17 -5.44 2.39 5.01
C LEU A 17 -6.30 3.39 5.81
N THR A 18 -6.27 3.36 7.15
CA THR A 18 -7.00 4.34 7.96
C THR A 18 -6.51 5.77 7.69
N PHE A 19 -5.19 5.98 7.62
CA PHE A 19 -4.63 7.28 7.24
C PHE A 19 -4.96 7.64 5.78
N GLN A 20 -5.00 6.67 4.88
CA GLN A 20 -5.41 6.89 3.50
C GLN A 20 -6.87 7.37 3.42
N LEU A 21 -7.79 6.80 4.20
CA LEU A 21 -9.22 7.12 4.17
C LEU A 21 -9.62 8.29 5.05
N TYR A 22 -8.72 8.76 5.91
CA TYR A 22 -8.98 9.93 6.74
C TYR A 22 -9.35 11.14 5.86
N PRO A 23 -10.42 11.88 6.16
CA PRO A 23 -10.83 13.04 5.39
C PRO A 23 -9.91 14.23 5.69
N TRP A 24 -8.71 14.22 5.10
CA TRP A 24 -7.74 15.30 5.22
C TRP A 24 -8.33 16.61 4.69
N SER A 25 -8.19 17.68 5.45
CA SER A 25 -8.64 19.02 5.07
C SER A 25 -7.57 20.08 5.35
N GLY A 26 -7.66 21.22 4.67
CA GLY A 26 -6.71 22.32 4.82
C GLY A 26 -5.29 21.95 4.38
N GLN A 27 -4.29 22.37 5.15
CA GLN A 27 -2.86 22.12 4.86
C GLN A 27 -2.47 20.63 4.90
N GLY A 28 -3.29 19.78 5.55
CA GLY A 28 -3.04 18.34 5.63
C GLY A 28 -3.09 17.62 4.27
N VAL A 29 -3.72 18.21 3.26
CA VAL A 29 -3.80 17.64 1.90
C VAL A 29 -2.45 17.68 1.19
N ILE A 30 -1.62 18.69 1.45
CA ILE A 30 -0.31 18.87 0.81
C ILE A 30 0.69 17.80 1.29
N LEU A 31 0.54 17.36 2.55
CA LEU A 31 1.44 16.41 3.20
C LEU A 31 0.95 14.97 3.14
N ARG A 32 -0.06 14.67 2.32
CA ARG A 32 -0.66 13.34 2.20
C ARG A 32 -0.02 12.55 1.05
N PRO A 33 1.03 11.74 1.28
CA PRO A 33 1.42 10.72 0.32
C PRO A 33 0.32 9.65 0.22
N ASP A 34 0.43 8.78 -0.78
CA ASP A 34 -0.35 7.54 -0.78
C ASP A 34 0.22 6.61 0.32
N PHE A 35 -0.41 6.64 1.50
CA PHE A 35 0.09 5.94 2.67
C PHE A 35 0.09 4.44 2.47
N LEU A 36 -0.97 3.90 1.88
CA LEU A 36 -1.07 2.47 1.63
C LEU A 36 -0.03 2.05 0.60
N PHE A 37 0.24 2.86 -0.42
CA PHE A 37 1.29 2.61 -1.39
C PHE A 37 2.67 2.49 -0.73
N VAL A 38 3.06 3.51 0.03
CA VAL A 38 4.40 3.57 0.64
C VAL A 38 4.63 2.41 1.61
N VAL A 39 3.64 2.10 2.44
CA VAL A 39 3.74 0.99 3.40
C VAL A 39 3.75 -0.37 2.70
N THR A 40 2.93 -0.54 1.65
CA THR A 40 2.94 -1.77 0.84
C THR A 40 4.30 -1.97 0.19
N LEU A 41 4.87 -0.93 -0.43
CA LEU A 41 6.15 -1.01 -1.11
C LEU A 41 7.30 -1.31 -0.13
N TYR A 42 7.26 -0.73 1.07
CA TYR A 42 8.19 -1.07 2.14
C TYR A 42 8.15 -2.56 2.49
N TRP A 43 6.97 -3.15 2.60
CA TRP A 43 6.84 -4.58 2.92
C TRP A 43 7.22 -5.50 1.76
N VAL A 44 6.96 -5.10 0.52
CA VAL A 44 7.46 -5.80 -0.67
C VAL A 44 8.99 -5.92 -0.61
N ILE A 45 9.68 -4.82 -0.32
CA ILE A 45 11.15 -4.80 -0.25
C ILE A 45 11.67 -5.57 0.97
N ARG A 46 11.04 -5.38 2.14
CA ARG A 46 11.53 -5.94 3.41
C ARG A 46 11.22 -7.43 3.60
N ALA A 47 10.06 -7.88 3.13
CA ALA A 47 9.55 -9.22 3.36
C ALA A 47 8.76 -9.73 2.12
N PRO A 48 9.45 -9.96 0.99
CA PRO A 48 8.82 -10.36 -0.27
C PRO A 48 8.09 -11.70 -0.20
N HIS A 49 8.44 -12.55 0.77
CA HIS A 49 7.77 -13.82 1.05
C HIS A 49 6.38 -13.64 1.70
N LEU A 50 6.10 -12.48 2.29
CA LEU A 50 4.80 -12.16 2.90
C LEU A 50 3.95 -11.25 2.01
N ILE A 51 4.57 -10.24 1.39
CA ILE A 51 3.90 -9.30 0.49
C ILE A 51 4.56 -9.36 -0.88
N ASN A 52 3.79 -9.85 -1.85
CA ASN A 52 4.16 -10.05 -3.24
C ASN A 52 3.30 -9.17 -4.16
N VAL A 53 3.61 -9.18 -5.46
CA VAL A 53 2.96 -8.32 -6.48
C VAL A 53 1.43 -8.42 -6.45
N GLY A 54 0.88 -9.63 -6.28
CA GLY A 54 -0.57 -9.84 -6.22
C GLY A 54 -1.23 -9.17 -5.02
N LEU A 55 -0.58 -9.18 -3.85
CA LEU A 55 -1.09 -8.49 -2.65
C LEU A 55 -0.97 -6.97 -2.78
N ALA A 56 0.07 -6.47 -3.43
CA ALA A 56 0.19 -5.04 -3.74
C ALA A 56 -0.89 -4.57 -4.71
N TRP A 57 -1.15 -5.34 -5.77
CA TRP A 57 -2.26 -5.08 -6.70
C TRP A 57 -3.62 -5.09 -5.98
N PHE A 58 -3.86 -6.07 -5.10
CA PHE A 58 -5.08 -6.13 -4.31
C PHE A 58 -5.24 -4.95 -3.35
N ALA A 59 -4.15 -4.50 -2.70
CA ALA A 59 -4.17 -3.29 -1.88
C ALA A 59 -4.56 -2.06 -2.70
N GLY A 60 -4.06 -1.93 -3.93
CA GLY A 60 -4.47 -0.86 -4.85
C GLY A 60 -5.95 -0.95 -5.23
N LEU A 61 -6.52 -2.14 -5.43
CA LEU A 61 -7.97 -2.28 -5.65
C LEU A 61 -8.81 -1.78 -4.47
N ILE A 62 -8.35 -2.00 -3.24
CA ILE A 62 -9.02 -1.46 -2.05
C ILE A 62 -9.03 0.08 -2.08
N VAL A 63 -7.93 0.70 -2.52
CA VAL A 63 -7.86 2.16 -2.70
C VAL A 63 -8.81 2.63 -3.80
N ASP A 64 -8.84 1.91 -4.93
CA ASP A 64 -9.73 2.26 -6.04
C ASP A 64 -11.20 2.26 -5.60
N LEU A 65 -11.61 1.20 -4.89
CA LEU A 65 -12.97 1.06 -4.36
C LEU A 65 -13.33 2.12 -3.31
N SER A 66 -12.38 2.48 -2.45
CA SER A 66 -12.64 3.35 -1.30
C SER A 66 -12.60 4.84 -1.64
N THR A 67 -11.84 5.23 -2.67
CA THR A 67 -11.77 6.62 -3.15
C THR A 67 -12.71 6.91 -4.32
N GLY A 68 -13.36 5.88 -4.87
CA GLY A 68 -14.21 6.01 -6.06
C GLY A 68 -13.43 6.35 -7.33
N SER A 69 -12.13 6.01 -7.38
CA SER A 69 -11.32 6.20 -8.58
C SER A 69 -11.62 5.13 -9.64
N LEU A 70 -11.01 5.29 -10.83
CA LEU A 70 -11.10 4.27 -11.87
C LEU A 70 -10.59 2.92 -11.32
N MET A 71 -11.44 1.90 -11.37
CA MET A 71 -11.11 0.57 -10.90
C MET A 71 -9.89 0.04 -11.66
N GLY A 72 -8.79 -0.21 -10.95
CA GLY A 72 -7.54 -0.68 -11.52
C GLY A 72 -6.44 0.37 -11.63
N GLN A 73 -6.71 1.67 -11.42
CA GLN A 73 -5.68 2.70 -11.49
C GLN A 73 -4.60 2.49 -10.41
N HIS A 74 -5.01 2.43 -9.14
CA HIS A 74 -4.06 2.19 -8.04
C HIS A 74 -3.61 0.73 -8.04
N ALA A 75 -4.47 -0.22 -8.40
CA ALA A 75 -4.09 -1.63 -8.49
C ALA A 75 -2.91 -1.88 -9.46
N LEU A 76 -2.97 -1.30 -10.66
CA LEU A 76 -1.89 -1.42 -11.63
C LEU A 76 -0.64 -0.66 -11.17
N ALA A 77 -0.78 0.53 -10.61
CA ALA A 77 0.35 1.30 -10.09
C ALA A 77 1.10 0.55 -8.97
N PHE A 78 0.37 -0.02 -8.02
CA PHE A 78 0.94 -0.75 -6.89
C PHE A 78 1.58 -2.06 -7.35
N GLY A 79 0.90 -2.82 -8.22
CA GLY A 79 1.43 -4.06 -8.78
C GLY A 79 2.71 -3.81 -9.59
N PHE A 80 2.72 -2.80 -10.45
CA PHE A 80 3.88 -2.47 -11.25
C PHE A 80 5.06 -2.00 -10.40
N ALA A 81 4.83 -1.13 -9.41
CA ALA A 81 5.87 -0.69 -8.49
C ALA A 81 6.42 -1.85 -7.65
N ALA A 82 5.56 -2.76 -7.19
CA ALA A 82 5.99 -3.96 -6.47
C ALA A 82 6.82 -4.89 -7.36
N PHE A 83 6.45 -5.06 -8.63
CA PHE A 83 7.23 -5.83 -9.59
C PHE A 83 8.63 -5.23 -9.77
N LEU A 84 8.72 -3.91 -9.98
CA LEU A 84 10.01 -3.22 -10.08
C LEU A 84 10.84 -3.34 -8.79
N ALA A 85 10.20 -3.25 -7.62
CA ALA A 85 10.88 -3.36 -6.34
C ALA A 85 11.46 -4.76 -6.07
N LEU A 86 10.88 -5.81 -6.65
CA LEU A 86 11.38 -7.18 -6.56
C LEU A 86 12.41 -7.52 -7.64
N LEU A 87 12.54 -6.68 -8.67
CA LEU A 87 13.49 -6.85 -9.76
C LEU A 87 14.89 -6.32 -9.40
N TYR A 88 14.98 -5.48 -8.37
CA TYR A 88 16.23 -5.03 -7.74
C TYR A 88 16.79 -6.08 -6.78
#